data_AF-A0A4U1EYM0-F1
#
_entry.id   AF-A0A4U1EYM0-F1
#
_cell.length_a   1.000
_cell.length_b   1.000
_cell.length_c   1.000
_cell.angle_alpha   90.00
_cell.angle_beta   90.00
_cell.angle_gamma   90.00
#
_symmetry.space_group_name_H-M   'P 1'
#
loop_
_entity.id
_entity.type
_entity.pdbx_description
1 polymer ?
#
loop_
_entity_poly.entity_id
_entity_poly.type
_entity_poly.pdbx_seq_one_letter_code
_entity_poly.pdbx_strand_id
1 'polypeptide(L)'
;MTDLAIQFNKNSFGVVHSIPLAIPTPLMPNQSIDVSVHLHTLDPVMKIEPLNNLQVAVRNNRDTFYFSCLIPLNVLFVEDGKMKCQVFLATWKDIPNENELQFQIKESHLNADTVSRKLQNNNVYTIAKRNVEGQEILYQSLTH
;
A
#
# COMPACT_ATOMS: atom_id res chain seq x y z
N MET A 1 -24.87 1.11 20.02
CA MET A 1 -24.64 1.88 18.79
C MET A 1 -25.21 1.09 17.62
N THR A 2 -26.03 1.73 16.78
CA THR A 2 -26.61 1.16 15.55
C THR A 2 -26.24 2.02 14.35
N ASP A 3 -26.65 1.60 13.15
CA ASP A 3 -26.56 2.38 11.90
C ASP A 3 -25.13 2.80 11.56
N LEU A 4 -24.19 1.89 11.84
CA LEU A 4 -22.77 2.09 11.57
C LEU A 4 -22.51 2.12 10.07
N ALA A 5 -21.91 3.21 9.59
CA ALA A 5 -21.52 3.40 8.21
C ALA A 5 -20.12 4.00 8.14
N ILE A 6 -19.40 3.72 7.06
CA ILE A 6 -18.06 4.25 6.80
C ILE A 6 -18.03 4.89 5.42
N GLN A 7 -17.32 6.00 5.29
CA GLN A 7 -17.07 6.67 4.02
C GLN A 7 -15.64 7.18 4.00
N PHE A 8 -15.00 7.14 2.84
CA PHE A 8 -13.70 7.75 2.61
C PHE A 8 -13.85 9.00 1.76
N ASN A 9 -13.03 10.00 2.05
CA ASN A 9 -12.90 11.14 1.13
C ASN A 9 -12.09 10.70 -0.11
N LYS A 10 -12.22 11.47 -1.20
CA LYS A 10 -11.36 11.28 -2.37
C LYS A 10 -9.88 11.32 -1.96
N ASN A 11 -9.09 10.41 -2.51
CA ASN A 11 -7.69 10.22 -2.11
C ASN A 11 -6.80 9.89 -3.32
N SER A 12 -5.49 9.88 -3.10
CA SER A 12 -4.50 9.83 -4.18
C SER A 12 -4.53 8.55 -5.00
N PHE A 13 -5.10 7.46 -4.45
CA PHE A 13 -5.10 6.12 -5.05
C PHE A 13 -6.51 5.58 -5.32
N GLY A 14 -7.56 6.42 -5.22
CA GLY A 14 -8.93 6.02 -5.52
C GLY A 14 -9.49 4.96 -4.57
N VAL A 15 -8.95 4.87 -3.35
CA VAL A 15 -9.33 3.87 -2.35
C VAL A 15 -10.75 4.13 -1.85
N VAL A 16 -11.62 3.14 -1.96
CA VAL A 16 -13.02 3.18 -1.51
C VAL A 16 -13.45 1.81 -0.97
N HIS A 17 -14.48 1.79 -0.13
CA HIS A 17 -15.06 0.54 0.36
C HIS A 17 -15.86 -0.17 -0.75
N SER A 18 -15.69 -1.48 -0.89
CA SER A 18 -16.36 -2.29 -1.91
C SER A 18 -17.81 -2.61 -1.54
N ILE A 19 -18.10 -2.70 -0.24
CA ILE A 19 -19.39 -3.17 0.30
C ILE A 19 -19.72 -2.32 1.53
N PRO A 20 -21.01 -2.01 1.80
CA PRO A 20 -21.41 -1.38 3.05
C PRO A 20 -20.95 -2.17 4.29
N LEU A 21 -20.68 -1.45 5.38
CA LEU A 21 -20.27 -2.05 6.64
C LEU A 21 -21.40 -2.94 7.20
N ALA A 22 -21.19 -4.26 7.25
CA ALA A 22 -22.18 -5.21 7.73
C ALA A 22 -22.05 -5.43 9.25
N ILE A 23 -22.71 -4.58 10.04
CA ILE A 23 -22.82 -4.76 11.50
C ILE A 23 -24.30 -4.99 11.84
N PRO A 24 -24.76 -6.26 11.83
CA PRO A 24 -26.19 -6.58 11.88
C PRO A 24 -26.81 -6.41 13.26
N THR A 25 -26.00 -6.40 14.31
CA THR A 25 -26.48 -6.29 15.70
C THR A 25 -26.05 -4.96 16.32
N PRO A 26 -26.91 -4.35 17.17
CA PRO A 26 -26.53 -3.19 17.95
C PRO A 26 -25.30 -3.48 18.82
N LEU A 27 -24.29 -2.61 18.76
CA LEU A 27 -23.11 -2.69 19.62
C LEU A 27 -23.45 -2.17 21.03
N MET A 28 -23.51 -3.06 22.02
CA MET A 28 -23.91 -2.72 23.38
C MET A 28 -22.77 -2.04 24.18
N PRO A 29 -23.06 -1.32 25.28
CA PRO A 29 -22.02 -0.79 26.15
C PRO A 29 -21.03 -1.88 26.59
N ASN A 30 -19.74 -1.56 26.60
CA ASN A 30 -18.64 -2.47 26.94
C ASN A 30 -18.45 -3.68 25.99
N GLN A 31 -19.10 -3.68 24.82
CA GLN A 31 -18.88 -4.69 23.79
C GLN A 31 -17.81 -4.26 22.80
N SER A 32 -17.04 -5.23 22.29
CA SER A 32 -16.10 -5.08 21.18
C SER A 32 -16.46 -6.04 20.05
N ILE A 33 -16.20 -5.64 18.81
CA ILE A 33 -16.39 -6.46 17.60
C ILE A 33 -15.22 -6.24 16.65
N ASP A 34 -14.86 -7.28 15.91
CA ASP A 34 -13.91 -7.19 14.80
C ASP A 34 -14.67 -7.06 13.48
N VAL A 35 -14.23 -6.14 12.62
CA VAL A 35 -14.88 -5.88 11.33
C VAL A 35 -13.85 -5.76 10.23
N SER A 36 -14.00 -6.58 9.19
CA SER A 36 -13.18 -6.50 7.97
C SER A 36 -13.87 -5.64 6.92
N VAL A 37 -13.26 -4.51 6.57
CA VAL A 37 -13.74 -3.63 5.50
C VAL A 37 -13.00 -3.97 4.21
N HIS A 38 -13.73 -4.40 3.19
CA HIS A 38 -13.17 -4.74 1.88
C HIS A 38 -13.03 -3.47 1.04
N LEU A 39 -11.87 -3.28 0.41
CA LEU A 39 -11.51 -2.06 -0.34
C LEU A 39 -11.17 -2.36 -1.80
N HIS A 40 -11.30 -1.35 -2.67
CA HIS A 40 -10.76 -1.33 -4.02
C HIS A 40 -10.28 0.09 -4.41
N THR A 41 -9.60 0.24 -5.55
CA THR A 41 -8.93 1.47 -6.01
C THR A 41 -9.60 2.09 -7.26
N LEU A 42 -10.93 2.00 -7.37
CA LEU A 42 -11.66 2.39 -8.60
C LEU A 42 -12.37 3.75 -8.51
N ASP A 43 -12.30 4.45 -7.37
CA ASP A 43 -12.95 5.75 -7.19
C ASP A 43 -12.10 6.87 -7.83
N PRO A 44 -12.69 8.02 -8.23
CA PRO A 44 -11.92 9.13 -8.77
C PRO A 44 -10.84 9.63 -7.80
N VAL A 45 -9.64 9.78 -8.33
CA VAL A 45 -8.47 10.21 -7.55
C VAL A 45 -8.51 11.70 -7.24
N MET A 46 -8.00 12.06 -6.07
CA MET A 46 -7.66 13.43 -5.69
C MET A 46 -6.34 13.38 -4.95
N LYS A 47 -5.32 14.08 -5.43
CA LYS A 47 -4.01 14.10 -4.77
C LYS A 47 -4.15 14.75 -3.38
N ILE A 48 -3.71 14.03 -2.35
CA ILE A 48 -3.67 14.49 -0.96
C ILE A 48 -2.21 14.54 -0.48
N GLU A 49 -1.92 15.39 0.51
CA GLU A 49 -0.64 15.43 1.22
C GLU A 49 -0.86 15.03 2.70
N PRO A 50 -0.10 14.06 3.26
CA PRO A 50 0.85 13.19 2.55
C PRO A 50 0.15 12.27 1.54
N LEU A 51 0.92 11.79 0.55
CA LEU A 51 0.39 11.05 -0.61
C LEU A 51 -0.51 9.86 -0.21
N ASN A 52 -0.16 9.17 0.87
CA ASN A 52 -0.87 8.00 1.39
C ASN A 52 -1.88 8.29 2.51
N ASN A 53 -2.26 9.56 2.70
CA ASN A 53 -3.28 9.93 3.68
C ASN A 53 -4.68 9.51 3.24
N LEU A 54 -5.45 8.92 4.15
CA LEU A 54 -6.84 8.54 3.96
C LEU A 54 -7.70 9.23 5.03
N GLN A 55 -8.61 10.08 4.60
CA GLN A 55 -9.60 10.71 5.48
C GLN A 55 -10.86 9.85 5.54
N VAL A 56 -11.29 9.55 6.76
CA VAL A 56 -12.37 8.60 7.04
C VAL A 56 -13.46 9.28 7.86
N ALA A 57 -14.71 9.07 7.46
CA ALA A 57 -15.90 9.39 8.23
C ALA A 57 -16.57 8.08 8.68
N VAL A 58 -16.82 7.93 9.98
CA VAL A 58 -17.60 6.84 10.56
C VAL A 58 -18.85 7.43 11.20
N ARG A 59 -20.01 6.98 10.76
CA ARG A 59 -21.30 7.42 11.29
C ARG A 59 -21.92 6.32 12.11
N ASN A 60 -22.64 6.68 13.17
CA ASN A 60 -23.58 5.80 13.87
C ASN A 60 -24.92 6.52 14.12
N ASN A 61 -25.78 5.92 14.92
CA ASN A 61 -27.08 6.50 15.29
C ASN A 61 -27.03 7.74 16.20
N ARG A 62 -25.85 8.25 16.57
CA ARG A 62 -25.66 9.46 17.38
C ARG A 62 -25.03 10.60 16.60
N ASP A 63 -23.92 10.34 15.90
CA ASP A 63 -23.18 11.37 15.17
C ASP A 63 -22.26 10.76 14.09
N THR A 64 -21.55 11.63 13.37
CA THR A 64 -20.47 11.30 12.45
C THR A 64 -19.13 11.73 13.02
N PHE A 65 -18.18 10.81 13.04
CA PHE A 65 -16.84 11.00 13.57
C PHE A 65 -15.83 10.96 12.42
N TYR A 66 -14.85 11.85 12.47
CA TYR A 66 -13.85 11.98 11.43
C TYR A 66 -12.46 11.68 11.99
N PHE A 67 -11.67 10.94 11.22
CA PHE A 67 -10.26 10.73 11.51
C PHE A 67 -9.47 10.55 10.21
N SER A 68 -8.15 10.52 10.32
CA SER A 68 -7.27 10.19 9.21
C SER A 68 -6.29 9.09 9.60
N CYS A 69 -5.92 8.25 8.63
CA CYS A 69 -4.87 7.25 8.78
C CYS A 69 -3.97 7.23 7.54
N LEU A 70 -2.79 6.62 7.67
CA LEU A 70 -1.85 6.45 6.56
C LEU A 70 -1.98 5.04 5.99
N ILE A 71 -2.18 4.95 4.68
CA ILE A 71 -2.18 3.67 3.95
C ILE A 71 -0.72 3.21 3.82
N PRO A 72 -0.35 2.02 4.32
CA PRO A 72 0.95 1.43 4.02
C PRO A 72 1.00 1.10 2.52
N LEU A 73 1.86 1.77 1.75
CA LEU A 73 1.84 1.68 0.28
C LEU A 73 1.98 0.25 -0.28
N ASN A 74 2.62 -0.65 0.47
CA ASN A 74 2.79 -2.05 0.07
C ASN A 74 1.46 -2.80 -0.09
N VAL A 75 0.37 -2.36 0.55
CA VAL A 75 -0.96 -2.98 0.36
C VAL A 75 -1.56 -2.66 -1.01
N LEU A 76 -0.99 -1.68 -1.72
CA LEU A 76 -1.40 -1.29 -3.07
C LEU A 76 -0.54 -1.96 -4.15
N PHE A 77 0.49 -2.73 -3.79
CA PHE A 77 1.33 -3.39 -4.79
C PHE A 77 0.59 -4.59 -5.39
N VAL A 78 0.48 -4.62 -6.72
CA VAL A 78 -0.25 -5.66 -7.45
C VAL A 78 0.63 -6.89 -7.73
N GLU A 79 0.00 -8.05 -7.86
CA GLU A 79 0.69 -9.33 -8.09
C GLU A 79 1.41 -9.39 -9.46
N ASP A 80 0.92 -8.66 -10.46
CA ASP A 80 1.56 -8.55 -11.79
C ASP A 80 2.62 -7.44 -11.83
N GLY A 81 3.38 -7.30 -10.75
CA GLY A 81 4.44 -6.29 -10.59
C GLY A 81 5.82 -6.71 -11.11
N LYS A 82 5.95 -7.92 -11.65
CA LYS A 82 7.24 -8.48 -12.07
C LYS A 82 7.59 -8.11 -13.51
N MET A 83 8.54 -7.21 -13.69
CA MET A 83 9.04 -6.83 -15.02
C MET A 83 9.93 -7.91 -15.65
N LYS A 84 9.90 -8.02 -16.98
CA LYS A 84 10.91 -8.80 -17.72
C LYS A 84 12.24 -8.06 -17.72
N CYS A 85 13.37 -8.78 -17.62
CA CYS A 85 14.71 -8.17 -17.53
C CYS A 85 15.01 -7.17 -18.66
N GLN A 86 14.62 -7.48 -19.91
CA GLN A 86 14.83 -6.58 -21.05
C GLN A 86 14.02 -5.28 -20.91
N VAL A 87 12.77 -5.37 -20.42
CA VAL A 87 11.90 -4.21 -20.19
C VAL A 87 12.47 -3.36 -19.06
N PHE A 88 12.87 -3.98 -17.94
CA PHE A 88 13.49 -3.27 -16.82
C PHE A 88 14.71 -2.45 -17.25
N LEU A 89 15.63 -3.04 -18.04
CA LEU A 89 16.82 -2.34 -18.51
C LEU A 89 16.52 -1.18 -19.47
N ALA A 90 15.50 -1.32 -20.31
CA ALA A 90 15.06 -0.24 -21.19
C ALA A 90 14.43 0.89 -20.36
N THR A 91 13.45 0.57 -19.50
CA THR A 91 12.80 1.54 -18.62
C THR A 91 13.79 2.27 -17.72
N TRP A 92 14.76 1.58 -17.12
CA TRP A 92 15.78 2.21 -16.29
C TRP A 92 16.64 3.23 -17.04
N LYS A 93 16.97 2.96 -18.31
CA LYS A 93 17.73 3.90 -19.16
C LYS A 93 16.92 5.10 -19.61
N ASP A 94 15.61 4.93 -19.77
CA ASP A 94 14.71 5.96 -20.26
C ASP A 94 14.28 6.94 -19.15
N ILE A 95 14.34 6.54 -17.87
CA ILE A 95 14.04 7.41 -16.73
C ILE A 95 15.16 8.46 -16.56
N PRO A 96 14.83 9.77 -16.53
CA PRO A 96 15.81 10.82 -16.26
C PRO A 96 16.50 10.64 -14.90
N ASN A 97 17.82 10.86 -14.83
CA ASN A 97 18.60 10.72 -13.60
C ASN A 97 18.11 11.63 -12.45
N GLU A 98 17.43 12.75 -12.75
CA GLU A 98 16.82 13.63 -11.75
C GLU A 98 15.69 12.96 -10.96
N ASN A 99 15.09 11.88 -11.49
CA ASN A 99 14.09 11.09 -10.80
C ASN A 99 14.71 9.97 -9.95
N GLU A 100 16.02 9.73 -10.04
CA GLU A 100 16.71 8.76 -9.19
C GLU A 100 16.87 9.32 -7.78
N LEU A 101 16.24 8.66 -6.80
CA LEU A 101 16.35 8.99 -5.39
C LEU A 101 17.06 7.85 -4.66
N GLN A 102 17.99 8.21 -3.77
CA GLN A 102 18.78 7.25 -3.00
C GLN A 102 18.40 7.30 -1.52
N PHE A 103 18.20 6.11 -0.95
CA PHE A 103 17.83 5.94 0.46
C PHE A 103 18.75 4.91 1.12
N GLN A 104 19.03 5.10 2.41
CA GLN A 104 19.81 4.15 3.21
C GLN A 104 18.89 3.38 4.16
N ILE A 105 18.90 2.05 4.06
CA ILE A 105 18.26 1.16 5.03
C ILE A 105 19.29 0.88 6.12
N LYS A 106 19.12 1.51 7.29
CA LYS A 106 20.00 1.31 8.44
C LYS A 106 19.67 -0.01 9.16
N GLU A 107 20.66 -0.58 9.85
CA GLU A 107 20.48 -1.73 10.75
C GLU A 107 19.92 -3.01 10.09
N SER A 108 20.15 -3.19 8.78
CA SER A 108 19.82 -4.45 8.10
C SER A 108 21.01 -5.40 8.11
N HIS A 109 20.82 -6.58 8.70
CA HIS A 109 21.81 -7.68 8.74
C HIS A 109 21.38 -8.90 7.91
N LEU A 110 20.42 -8.71 7.01
CA LEU A 110 19.88 -9.77 6.17
C LEU A 110 20.75 -9.99 4.93
N ASN A 111 20.95 -11.25 4.54
CA ASN A 111 21.55 -11.57 3.24
C ASN A 111 20.59 -11.29 2.08
N ALA A 112 21.13 -11.16 0.85
CA ALA A 112 20.32 -10.79 -0.31
C ALA A 112 19.17 -11.75 -0.61
N ASP A 113 19.32 -13.05 -0.33
CA ASP A 113 18.27 -14.04 -0.59
C ASP A 113 17.08 -13.85 0.38
N THR A 114 17.38 -13.54 1.64
CA THR A 114 16.34 -13.25 2.65
C THR A 114 15.63 -11.93 2.36
N VAL A 115 16.39 -10.91 1.92
CA VAL A 115 15.82 -9.63 1.45
C VAL A 115 14.89 -9.87 0.27
N SER A 116 15.36 -10.58 -0.75
CA SER A 116 14.57 -10.88 -1.96
C SER A 116 13.27 -11.62 -1.63
N ARG A 117 13.33 -12.63 -0.74
CA ARG A 117 12.15 -13.39 -0.32
C ARG A 117 11.15 -12.55 0.46
N LYS A 118 11.61 -11.73 1.41
CA LYS A 118 10.73 -10.85 2.21
C LYS A 118 10.03 -9.81 1.35
N LEU A 119 10.75 -9.24 0.38
CA LEU A 119 10.22 -8.27 -0.57
C LEU A 119 9.23 -8.92 -1.55
N GLN A 120 9.53 -10.13 -2.04
CA GLN A 120 8.61 -10.87 -2.90
C GLN A 120 7.28 -11.20 -2.21
N ASN A 121 7.29 -11.49 -0.90
CA ASN A 121 6.07 -11.68 -0.10
C ASN A 121 5.21 -10.40 0.01
N ASN A 122 5.72 -9.24 -0.42
CA ASN A 122 5.02 -7.97 -0.50
C ASN A 122 4.93 -7.48 -1.94
N ASN A 123 4.95 -8.36 -2.94
CA ASN A 123 4.85 -8.01 -4.36
C ASN A 123 5.98 -7.08 -4.89
N VAL A 124 7.17 -7.16 -4.29
CA VAL A 124 8.39 -6.53 -4.80
C VAL A 124 9.34 -7.60 -5.32
N TYR A 125 9.53 -7.65 -6.63
CA TYR A 125 10.16 -8.79 -7.31
C TYR A 125 11.61 -8.52 -7.65
N THR A 126 12.50 -9.45 -7.31
CA THR A 126 13.90 -9.40 -7.75
C THR A 126 14.00 -9.91 -9.19
N ILE A 127 14.47 -9.05 -10.08
CA ILE A 127 14.59 -9.27 -11.53
C ILE A 127 15.99 -9.80 -11.89
N ALA A 128 17.01 -9.25 -11.24
CA ALA A 128 18.38 -9.71 -11.39
C ALA A 128 19.17 -9.52 -10.09
N LYS A 129 20.16 -10.38 -9.88
CA LYS A 129 21.12 -10.32 -8.78
C LYS A 129 22.52 -10.35 -9.37
N ARG A 130 23.38 -9.42 -8.97
CA ARG A 130 24.81 -9.40 -9.36
C ARG A 130 25.69 -9.29 -8.12
N ASN A 131 26.89 -9.84 -8.22
CA ASN A 131 27.95 -9.60 -7.26
C ASN A 131 29.01 -8.73 -7.94
N VAL A 132 29.32 -7.58 -7.36
CA VAL A 132 30.34 -6.64 -7.85
C VAL A 132 31.22 -6.29 -6.66
N GLU A 133 32.51 -6.64 -6.72
CA GLU A 133 33.48 -6.33 -5.66
C GLU A 133 33.05 -6.82 -4.26
N GLY A 134 32.36 -7.96 -4.19
CA GLY A 134 31.84 -8.51 -2.93
C GLY A 134 30.53 -7.88 -2.44
N GLN A 135 29.96 -6.91 -3.16
CA GLN A 135 28.65 -6.34 -2.88
C GLN A 135 27.57 -7.01 -3.73
N GLU A 136 26.47 -7.40 -3.08
CA GLU A 136 25.30 -7.94 -3.77
C GLU A 136 24.39 -6.79 -4.22
N ILE A 137 24.21 -6.67 -5.54
CA ILE A 137 23.31 -5.70 -6.17
C ILE A 137 22.04 -6.42 -6.61
N LEU A 138 20.89 -5.96 -6.11
CA LEU A 138 19.56 -6.48 -6.44
C LEU A 138 18.82 -5.47 -7.30
N TYR A 139 18.40 -5.88 -8.49
CA TYR A 139 17.51 -5.11 -9.36
C TYR A 139 16.08 -5.57 -9.14
N GLN A 140 15.18 -4.66 -8.78
CA GLN A 140 13.85 -4.99 -8.30
C GLN A 140 12.76 -4.18 -9.00
N SER A 141 11.58 -4.78 -9.18
CA SER A 141 10.40 -4.11 -9.75
C SER A 141 9.17 -4.31 -8.89
N LEU A 142 8.25 -3.34 -8.96
CA LEU A 142 6.89 -3.43 -8.44
C LEU A 142 5.96 -2.58 -9.32
N THR A 143 4.65 -2.82 -9.21
CA THR A 143 3.59 -2.04 -9.83
C THR A 143 2.48 -1.81 -8.78
N HIS A 144 1.73 -0.72 -8.91
CA HIS A 144 0.55 -0.41 -8.07
C HIS A 144 -0.67 -0.13 -8.95
#